data_AF-A0A7S9D415-F1
#
_entry.id   AF-A0A7S9D415-F1
#
_cell.length_a   1.000
_cell.length_b   1.000
_cell.length_c   1.000
_cell.angle_alpha   90.00
_cell.angle_beta   90.00
_cell.angle_gamma   90.00
#
_symmetry.space_group_name_H-M   'P 1'
#
loop_
_entity.id
_entity.type
_entity.pdbx_description
1 polymer ?
#
loop_
_entity_poly.entity_id
_entity_poly.type
_entity_poly.pdbx_seq_one_letter_code
_entity_poly.pdbx_strand_id
1 'polypeptide(L)'
;MAEITEMTPEEVRTFREEFDLTKAELSERLGSALRTVEDWEAGRRQSPSMLRVALAAIARELSPWCATPKLCPSSTIDDVGQVVRKMFARLGDDHVVDLSDLFERCLSSDATPAERLLLAHCMEISDGYNRVDPLEEWSSRPMKGWHTSMAFRPEIDGVRPSLGFETRHDNVAKRMAVFIDTHRPGERLPEKLRTETALVARGVRVISLSANDVLVDGESSKETIETVLSEMAEEVLCEAGQISHAWKRPDRR
;
A
#
# COMPACT_ATOMS: atom_id res chain seq x y z
N MET A 1 10.73 -33.28 -13.10
CA MET A 1 9.71 -32.31 -12.63
C MET A 1 8.46 -33.12 -12.35
N ALA A 2 7.97 -33.14 -11.12
CA ALA A 2 6.74 -33.88 -10.82
C ALA A 2 5.57 -33.26 -11.60
N GLU A 3 4.77 -34.09 -12.27
CA GLU A 3 3.53 -33.66 -12.91
C GLU A 3 2.63 -33.02 -11.84
N ILE A 4 2.27 -31.74 -12.04
CA ILE A 4 1.30 -31.06 -11.18
C ILE A 4 -0.09 -31.54 -11.64
N THR A 5 -0.52 -32.68 -11.09
CA THR A 5 -1.80 -33.30 -11.40
C THR A 5 -2.93 -32.67 -10.57
N GLU A 6 -4.13 -32.68 -11.14
CA GLU A 6 -5.38 -32.32 -10.48
C GLU A 6 -5.64 -33.21 -9.25
N MET A 7 -6.31 -32.66 -8.23
CA MET A 7 -6.64 -33.39 -7.01
C MET A 7 -8.02 -34.01 -7.06
N THR A 8 -8.16 -35.21 -6.51
CA THR A 8 -9.48 -35.85 -6.37
C THR A 8 -10.31 -35.16 -5.27
N PRO A 9 -11.65 -35.28 -5.31
CA PRO A 9 -12.52 -34.76 -4.26
C PRO A 9 -12.13 -35.24 -2.85
N GLU A 10 -11.73 -36.50 -2.73
CA GLU A 10 -11.28 -37.13 -1.49
C GLU A 10 -9.95 -36.55 -1.00
N GLU A 11 -9.00 -36.29 -1.90
CA GLU A 11 -7.71 -35.67 -1.54
C GLU A 11 -7.91 -34.25 -0.97
N VAL A 12 -8.79 -33.45 -1.58
CA VAL A 12 -9.11 -32.09 -1.09
C VAL A 12 -9.78 -32.15 0.29
N ARG A 13 -10.72 -33.08 0.48
CA ARG A 13 -11.41 -33.27 1.76
C ARG A 13 -10.46 -33.74 2.86
N THR A 14 -9.60 -34.72 2.54
CA THR A 14 -8.63 -35.30 3.48
C THR A 14 -7.68 -34.23 3.97
N PHE A 15 -7.14 -33.40 3.05
CA PHE A 15 -6.31 -32.27 3.43
C PHE A 15 -7.05 -31.33 4.39
N ARG A 16 -8.29 -30.94 4.06
CA ARG A 16 -9.06 -30.02 4.90
C ARG A 16 -9.22 -30.57 6.33
N GLU A 17 -9.52 -31.86 6.45
CA GLU A 17 -9.74 -32.54 7.73
C GLU A 17 -8.44 -32.76 8.51
N GLU A 18 -7.34 -33.08 7.83
CA GLU A 18 -6.01 -33.22 8.44
C GLU A 18 -5.50 -31.93 9.08
N PHE A 19 -5.88 -30.78 8.53
CA PHE A 19 -5.48 -29.45 9.00
C PHE A 19 -6.56 -28.76 9.85
N ASP A 20 -7.58 -29.49 10.32
CA ASP A 20 -8.68 -28.98 11.15
C ASP A 20 -9.40 -27.75 10.57
N LEU A 21 -9.48 -27.65 9.23
CA LEU A 21 -10.10 -26.52 8.55
C LEU A 21 -11.59 -26.77 8.30
N THR A 22 -12.40 -25.74 8.48
CA THR A 22 -13.73 -25.67 7.89
C THR A 22 -13.64 -25.37 6.39
N LYS A 23 -14.70 -25.64 5.63
CA LYS A 23 -14.76 -25.29 4.21
C LYS A 23 -14.66 -23.77 3.99
N ALA A 24 -15.20 -22.99 4.93
CA ALA A 24 -15.11 -21.54 4.90
C ALA A 24 -13.66 -21.07 5.09
N GLU A 25 -12.96 -21.59 6.09
CA GLU A 25 -11.55 -21.25 6.34
C GLU A 25 -10.65 -21.71 5.20
N LEU A 26 -10.87 -22.90 4.64
CA LEU A 26 -10.14 -23.36 3.47
C LEU A 26 -10.39 -22.45 2.26
N SER A 27 -11.64 -22.01 2.05
CA SER A 27 -11.96 -21.09 0.94
C SER A 27 -11.29 -19.73 1.10
N GLU A 28 -11.26 -19.19 2.33
CA GLU A 28 -10.57 -17.94 2.67
C GLU A 28 -9.06 -18.07 2.45
N ARG A 29 -8.45 -19.16 2.93
CA ARG A 29 -7.02 -19.47 2.73
C ARG A 29 -6.64 -19.75 1.28
N LEU A 30 -7.60 -20.02 0.40
CA LEU A 30 -7.35 -20.22 -1.03
C LEU A 30 -7.73 -18.99 -1.87
N GLY A 31 -8.32 -17.95 -1.27
CA GLY A 31 -8.91 -16.83 -1.99
C GLY A 31 -10.01 -17.25 -2.98
N SER A 32 -10.77 -18.29 -2.63
CA SER A 32 -11.81 -18.88 -3.47
C SER A 32 -13.20 -18.75 -2.84
N ALA A 33 -14.25 -18.88 -3.64
CA ALA A 33 -15.61 -18.89 -3.10
C ALA A 33 -15.89 -20.20 -2.36
N LEU A 34 -16.58 -20.15 -1.21
CA LEU A 34 -17.00 -21.33 -0.42
C LEU A 34 -17.64 -22.42 -1.30
N ARG A 35 -18.57 -22.02 -2.17
CA ARG A 35 -19.25 -22.92 -3.11
C ARG A 35 -18.30 -23.65 -4.05
N THR A 36 -17.16 -23.04 -4.39
CA THR A 36 -16.14 -23.65 -5.24
C THR A 36 -15.44 -24.81 -4.53
N VAL A 37 -15.09 -24.63 -3.24
CA VAL A 37 -14.54 -25.71 -2.40
C VAL A 37 -15.55 -26.82 -2.20
N GLU A 38 -16.82 -26.48 -1.98
CA GLU A 38 -17.90 -27.47 -1.87
C GLU A 38 -18.09 -28.29 -3.15
N ASP A 39 -17.98 -27.66 -4.31
CA ASP A 39 -18.11 -28.31 -5.61
C ASP A 39 -16.91 -29.23 -5.91
N TRP A 40 -15.70 -28.88 -5.47
CA TRP A 40 -14.52 -29.74 -5.56
C TRP A 40 -14.64 -30.96 -4.66
N GLU A 41 -14.93 -30.78 -3.37
CA GLU A 41 -15.06 -31.90 -2.43
C GLU A 41 -16.23 -32.83 -2.74
N ALA A 42 -17.23 -32.36 -3.48
CA ALA A 42 -18.36 -33.17 -3.92
C ALA A 42 -18.17 -33.79 -5.31
N GLY A 43 -17.05 -33.54 -5.98
CA GLY A 43 -16.80 -34.01 -7.35
C GLY A 43 -17.73 -33.41 -8.40
N ARG A 44 -18.43 -32.31 -8.08
CA ARG A 44 -19.29 -31.59 -9.03
C ARG A 44 -18.48 -30.71 -9.98
N ARG A 45 -17.26 -30.35 -9.59
CA ARG A 45 -16.33 -29.56 -10.39
C ARG A 45 -14.92 -30.11 -10.23
N GLN A 46 -14.18 -30.17 -11.32
CA GLN A 46 -12.76 -30.54 -11.28
C GLN A 46 -11.94 -29.45 -10.60
N SER A 47 -11.01 -29.84 -9.73
CA SER A 47 -10.08 -28.92 -9.10
C SER A 47 -9.04 -28.42 -10.11
N PRO A 48 -8.59 -27.16 -10.03
CA PRO A 48 -7.46 -26.70 -10.83
C PRO A 48 -6.19 -27.48 -10.49
N SER A 49 -5.33 -27.76 -11.47
CA SER A 49 -4.04 -28.42 -11.27
C SER A 49 -3.17 -27.73 -10.20
N MET A 50 -3.22 -26.39 -10.14
CA MET A 50 -2.50 -25.60 -9.15
C MET A 50 -3.01 -25.72 -7.71
N LEU A 51 -4.18 -26.33 -7.47
CA LEU A 51 -4.72 -26.51 -6.11
C LEU A 51 -3.74 -27.29 -5.23
N ARG A 52 -3.09 -28.32 -5.76
CA ARG A 52 -2.10 -29.13 -5.02
C ARG A 52 -0.93 -28.29 -4.51
N VAL A 53 -0.47 -27.33 -5.31
CA VAL A 53 0.58 -26.39 -4.92
C VAL A 53 0.07 -25.43 -3.83
N ALA A 54 -1.15 -24.90 -3.99
CA ALA A 54 -1.76 -24.01 -3.01
C ALA A 54 -1.98 -24.70 -1.64
N LEU A 55 -2.45 -25.95 -1.63
CA LEU A 55 -2.59 -26.73 -0.40
C LEU A 55 -1.23 -27.07 0.22
N ALA A 56 -0.24 -27.43 -0.59
CA ALA A 56 1.12 -27.65 -0.10
C ALA A 56 1.75 -26.39 0.51
N ALA A 57 1.38 -25.21 -0.01
CA ALA A 57 1.75 -23.92 0.57
C ALA A 57 1.04 -23.70 1.91
N ILE A 58 -0.28 -23.91 1.99
CA ILE A 58 -1.04 -23.85 3.25
C ILE A 58 -0.47 -24.77 4.33
N ALA A 59 -0.10 -26.01 3.97
CA ALA A 59 0.47 -26.99 4.90
C ALA A 59 1.83 -26.59 5.48
N ARG A 60 2.60 -25.79 4.72
CA ARG A 60 3.90 -25.27 5.16
C ARG A 60 3.80 -23.87 5.75
N GLU A 61 2.58 -23.36 5.94
CA GLU A 61 2.31 -21.97 6.31
C GLU A 61 2.96 -20.97 5.34
N LEU A 62 3.19 -21.40 4.09
CA LEU A 62 3.74 -20.60 3.02
C LEU A 62 2.59 -19.83 2.34
N SER A 63 2.71 -18.52 2.38
CA SER A 63 1.78 -17.56 1.81
C SER A 63 1.61 -17.77 0.28
N PRO A 64 0.41 -17.52 -0.31
CA PRO A 64 -0.08 -16.14 -0.48
C PRO A 64 -0.85 -15.54 0.70
N TRP A 65 -1.07 -16.35 1.75
CA TRP A 65 -2.06 -16.10 2.80
C TRP A 65 -1.49 -16.04 4.22
N CYS A 66 -0.32 -15.44 4.43
CA CYS A 66 -0.06 -14.81 5.73
C CYS A 66 -1.12 -13.73 5.87
N ALA A 67 -2.29 -14.02 6.42
CA ALA A 67 -3.30 -13.02 6.72
C ALA A 67 -2.58 -11.93 7.51
N THR A 68 -2.36 -10.79 6.86
CA THR A 68 -1.86 -9.61 7.55
C THR A 68 -2.89 -9.37 8.66
N PRO A 69 -2.49 -9.29 9.95
CA PRO A 69 -3.43 -9.03 11.02
C PRO A 69 -4.39 -7.92 10.58
N LYS A 70 -5.70 -8.21 10.60
CA LYS A 70 -6.69 -7.19 10.24
C LYS A 70 -6.59 -6.09 11.29
N LEU A 71 -6.09 -4.95 10.88
CA LEU A 71 -6.02 -3.77 11.71
C LEU A 71 -7.40 -3.13 11.82
N CYS A 72 -7.61 -2.37 12.88
CA CYS A 72 -8.83 -1.65 13.16
C CYS A 72 -8.50 -0.32 13.86
N PRO A 73 -9.48 0.58 14.07
CA PRO A 73 -9.23 1.86 14.71
C PRO A 73 -8.60 1.81 16.11
N SER A 74 -8.73 0.67 16.81
CA SER A 74 -8.13 0.45 18.13
C SER A 74 -6.78 -0.26 18.10
N SER A 75 -6.23 -0.53 16.91
CA SER A 75 -4.92 -1.18 16.77
C SER A 75 -3.81 -0.32 17.34
N THR A 76 -2.89 -0.97 18.05
CA THR A 76 -1.74 -0.34 18.70
C THR A 76 -0.55 -0.19 17.74
N ILE A 77 0.49 0.53 18.19
CA ILE A 77 1.76 0.62 17.47
C ILE A 77 2.38 -0.78 17.29
N ASP A 78 2.25 -1.66 18.27
CA ASP A 78 2.79 -3.02 18.21
C ASP A 78 2.06 -3.88 17.17
N ASP A 79 0.73 -3.76 17.09
CA ASP A 79 -0.08 -4.44 16.08
C ASP A 79 0.35 -4.02 14.67
N VAL A 80 0.50 -2.70 14.45
CA VAL A 80 1.01 -2.15 13.19
C VAL A 80 2.44 -2.62 12.92
N GLY A 81 3.31 -2.65 13.93
CA GLY A 81 4.68 -3.12 13.79
C GLY A 81 4.76 -4.58 13.33
N GLN A 82 3.86 -5.45 13.81
CA GLN A 82 3.77 -6.83 13.31
C GLN A 82 3.33 -6.90 11.84
N VAL A 83 2.36 -6.06 11.46
CA VAL A 83 1.88 -5.95 10.08
C VAL A 83 2.99 -5.47 9.15
N VAL A 84 3.69 -4.39 9.49
CA VAL A 84 4.78 -3.82 8.69
C VAL A 84 5.92 -4.82 8.49
N ARG A 85 6.36 -5.51 9.56
CA ARG A 85 7.38 -6.57 9.43
C ARG A 85 6.95 -7.66 8.46
N LYS A 86 5.68 -8.08 8.51
CA LYS A 86 5.13 -9.07 7.56
C LYS A 86 5.05 -8.52 6.14
N MET A 87 4.74 -7.23 5.95
CA MET A 87 4.73 -6.60 4.64
C MET A 87 6.12 -6.64 4.01
N PHE A 88 7.16 -6.21 4.74
CA PHE A 88 8.53 -6.21 4.22
C PHE A 88 9.06 -7.62 4.00
N ALA A 89 8.79 -8.56 4.89
CA ALA A 89 9.17 -9.97 4.72
C ALA A 89 8.69 -10.61 3.40
N ARG A 90 7.66 -10.06 2.75
CA ARG A 90 7.15 -10.54 1.45
C ARG A 90 7.97 -10.06 0.25
N LEU A 91 8.87 -9.09 0.43
CA LEU A 91 9.64 -8.47 -0.66
C LEU A 91 10.95 -9.24 -0.99
N GLY A 92 11.26 -10.30 -0.22
CA GLY A 92 12.45 -11.14 -0.41
C GLY A 92 13.65 -10.71 0.44
N ASP A 93 14.49 -11.67 0.82
CA ASP A 93 15.49 -11.54 1.90
C ASP A 93 16.44 -10.33 1.75
N ASP A 94 16.95 -10.06 0.54
CA ASP A 94 17.89 -8.95 0.31
C ASP A 94 17.20 -7.57 0.35
N HIS A 95 15.92 -7.47 -0.03
CA HIS A 95 15.17 -6.21 0.00
C HIS A 95 14.66 -5.86 1.41
N VAL A 96 14.46 -6.88 2.26
CA VAL A 96 13.87 -6.71 3.60
C VAL A 96 14.74 -5.85 4.51
N VAL A 97 16.06 -6.10 4.51
CA VAL A 97 16.99 -5.43 5.44
C VAL A 97 17.08 -3.95 5.11
N ASP A 98 17.33 -3.60 3.85
CA ASP A 98 17.51 -2.22 3.41
C ASP A 98 16.24 -1.38 3.62
N LEU A 99 15.06 -1.94 3.33
CA LEU A 99 13.79 -1.24 3.49
C LEU A 99 13.37 -1.08 4.94
N SER A 100 13.59 -2.11 5.77
CA SER A 100 13.27 -2.03 7.19
C SER A 100 14.12 -0.96 7.87
N ASP A 101 15.42 -0.92 7.56
CA ASP A 101 16.32 0.08 8.11
C ASP A 101 15.98 1.49 7.63
N LEU A 102 15.69 1.68 6.32
CA LEU A 102 15.28 2.97 5.78
C LEU A 102 13.95 3.45 6.38
N PHE A 103 12.98 2.54 6.51
CA PHE A 103 11.68 2.82 7.13
C PHE A 103 11.84 3.35 8.56
N GLU A 104 12.64 2.69 9.39
CA GLU A 104 12.87 3.13 10.77
C GLU A 104 13.69 4.43 10.85
N ARG A 105 14.61 4.70 9.90
CA ARG A 105 15.33 5.99 9.84
C ARG A 105 14.42 7.16 9.44
N CYS A 106 13.46 6.93 8.54
CA CYS A 106 12.51 7.96 8.12
C CYS A 106 11.43 8.24 9.19
N LEU A 107 11.12 7.27 10.05
CA LEU A 107 9.99 7.35 10.97
C LEU A 107 10.37 8.05 12.29
N SER A 108 9.54 8.99 12.73
CA SER A 108 9.69 9.59 14.06
C SER A 108 9.13 8.69 15.16
N SER A 109 9.73 8.72 16.36
CA SER A 109 9.31 7.90 17.50
C SER A 109 7.89 8.19 18.00
N ASP A 110 7.36 9.38 17.70
CA ASP A 110 6.01 9.83 18.06
C ASP A 110 4.97 9.64 16.93
N ALA A 111 5.30 8.86 15.90
CA ALA A 111 4.37 8.54 14.83
C ALA A 111 3.16 7.74 15.34
N THR A 112 1.98 8.11 14.87
CA THR A 112 0.73 7.39 15.18
C THR A 112 0.68 6.05 14.44
N PRO A 113 -0.17 5.09 14.88
CA PRO A 113 -0.35 3.81 14.17
C PRO A 113 -0.68 3.96 12.69
N ALA A 114 -1.58 4.90 12.34
CA ALA A 114 -1.97 5.16 10.95
C ALA A 114 -0.82 5.76 10.13
N GLU A 115 -0.06 6.70 10.70
CA GLU A 115 1.13 7.26 10.03
C GLU A 115 2.20 6.21 9.76
N ARG A 116 2.50 5.37 10.76
CA ARG A 116 3.45 4.26 10.64
C ARG A 116 3.03 3.30 9.53
N LEU A 117 1.75 2.93 9.49
CA LEU A 117 1.23 2.03 8.47
C LEU A 117 1.27 2.66 7.07
N LEU A 118 0.82 3.91 6.92
CA LEU A 118 0.81 4.58 5.63
C LEU A 118 2.23 4.73 5.07
N LEU A 119 3.20 5.15 5.89
CA LEU A 119 4.60 5.23 5.47
C LEU A 119 5.09 3.87 4.96
N ALA A 120 4.78 2.78 5.66
CA ALA A 120 5.17 1.43 5.25
C ALA A 120 4.60 1.03 3.88
N HIS A 121 3.32 1.34 3.61
CA HIS A 121 2.73 1.12 2.28
C HIS A 121 3.42 1.98 1.20
N CYS A 122 3.87 3.19 1.55
CA CYS A 122 4.54 4.09 0.60
C CYS A 122 6.02 3.76 0.35
N MET A 123 6.65 2.84 1.09
CA MET A 123 8.09 2.53 0.90
C MET A 123 8.43 1.92 -0.47
N GLU A 124 7.47 1.30 -1.13
CA GLU A 124 7.60 0.63 -2.44
C GLU A 124 6.68 1.25 -3.50
N ILE A 125 6.21 2.48 -3.26
CA ILE A 125 5.28 3.16 -4.17
C ILE A 125 6.00 3.65 -5.44
N SER A 126 5.24 3.77 -6.53
CA SER A 126 5.71 4.30 -7.81
C SER A 126 4.86 5.49 -8.26
N ASP A 127 5.45 6.41 -9.01
CA ASP A 127 4.73 7.46 -9.73
C ASP A 127 4.26 7.02 -11.13
N GLY A 128 4.39 5.72 -11.46
CA GLY A 128 4.10 5.15 -12.77
C GLY A 128 5.29 5.11 -13.72
N TYR A 129 6.35 5.89 -13.45
CA TYR A 129 7.57 5.92 -14.25
C TYR A 129 8.81 5.54 -13.43
N ASN A 130 8.90 6.06 -12.21
CA ASN A 130 9.96 5.82 -11.25
C ASN A 130 9.38 5.29 -9.94
N ARG A 131 10.22 4.53 -9.26
CA ARG A 131 10.04 4.28 -7.84
C ARG A 131 10.20 5.61 -7.07
N VAL A 132 9.41 5.78 -6.02
CA VAL A 132 9.52 6.94 -5.15
C VAL A 132 10.62 6.72 -4.12
N ASP A 133 11.53 7.68 -4.02
CA ASP A 133 12.68 7.65 -3.11
C ASP A 133 12.28 8.18 -1.71
N PRO A 134 12.34 7.35 -0.66
CA PRO A 134 12.14 7.80 0.72
C PRO A 134 13.35 8.62 1.19
N LEU A 135 13.09 9.77 1.80
CA LEU A 135 14.10 10.67 2.35
C LEU A 135 13.95 10.78 3.86
N GLU A 136 15.09 10.75 4.56
CA GLU A 136 15.17 11.08 6.00
C GLU A 136 14.96 12.58 6.22
N GLU A 137 15.51 13.41 5.33
CA GLU A 137 15.40 14.86 5.40
C GLU A 137 14.84 15.44 4.10
N TRP A 138 13.79 16.25 4.20
CA TRP A 138 13.17 16.88 3.03
C TRP A 138 14.11 17.84 2.27
N SER A 139 15.12 18.38 2.96
CA SER A 139 16.16 19.24 2.38
C SER A 139 17.15 18.49 1.49
N SER A 140 17.27 17.16 1.63
CA SER A 140 18.21 16.37 0.84
C SER A 140 17.65 15.95 -0.52
N ARG A 141 16.42 16.35 -0.84
CA ARG A 141 15.77 15.97 -2.10
C ARG A 141 16.56 16.45 -3.31
N PRO A 142 16.67 15.63 -4.38
CA PRO A 142 17.43 16.04 -5.55
C PRO A 142 16.79 17.27 -6.21
N MET A 143 17.61 18.13 -6.82
CA MET A 143 17.14 19.36 -7.47
C MET A 143 17.33 19.33 -8.98
N LYS A 144 17.81 18.22 -9.52
CA LYS A 144 18.11 18.01 -10.94
C LYS A 144 17.72 16.59 -11.37
N GLY A 145 17.55 16.41 -12.67
CA GLY A 145 17.14 15.15 -13.27
C GLY A 145 15.68 14.82 -12.97
N TRP A 146 15.27 13.62 -13.39
CA TRP A 146 13.95 13.07 -13.12
C TRP A 146 14.01 12.19 -11.88
N HIS A 147 13.23 12.54 -10.86
CA HIS A 147 13.00 11.72 -9.68
C HIS A 147 11.64 12.05 -9.04
N THR A 148 11.16 11.16 -8.20
CA THR A 148 10.07 11.43 -7.26
C THR A 148 10.54 11.04 -5.87
N SER A 149 10.37 11.94 -4.90
CA SER A 149 10.82 11.73 -3.54
C SER A 149 9.67 11.88 -2.56
N MET A 150 9.75 11.15 -1.44
CA MET A 150 8.83 11.29 -0.31
C MET A 150 9.58 11.52 1.00
N ALA A 151 8.94 12.16 1.96
CA ALA A 151 9.43 12.24 3.33
C ALA A 151 8.29 12.16 4.34
N PHE A 152 8.60 11.69 5.54
CA PHE A 152 7.71 11.68 6.68
C PHE A 152 7.76 13.02 7.42
N ARG A 153 6.58 13.61 7.68
CA ARG A 153 6.43 14.92 8.33
C ARG A 153 7.35 16.05 7.86
N PRO A 154 7.54 16.24 6.53
CA PRO A 154 8.41 17.30 6.03
C PRO A 154 7.80 18.67 6.27
N GLU A 155 8.63 19.70 6.32
CA GLU A 155 8.14 21.09 6.29
C GLU A 155 7.91 21.54 4.85
N ILE A 156 6.64 21.78 4.50
CA ILE A 156 6.21 22.27 3.18
C ILE A 156 5.46 23.58 3.37
N ASP A 157 6.06 24.67 2.93
CA ASP A 157 5.50 26.03 2.94
C ASP A 157 4.90 26.43 4.32
N GLY A 158 5.60 26.06 5.40
CA GLY A 158 5.25 26.36 6.79
C GLY A 158 4.26 25.38 7.44
N VAL A 159 3.97 24.26 6.78
CA VAL A 159 3.06 23.22 7.26
C VAL A 159 3.79 21.88 7.34
N ARG A 160 3.41 21.01 8.28
CA ARG A 160 3.92 19.64 8.40
C ARG A 160 2.82 18.61 8.12
N PRO A 161 2.62 18.17 6.87
CA PRO A 161 1.73 17.05 6.56
C PRO A 161 2.26 15.74 7.17
N SER A 162 1.47 14.66 7.15
CA SER A 162 1.95 13.34 7.58
C SER A 162 2.99 12.77 6.61
N LEU A 163 2.76 12.93 5.30
CA LEU A 163 3.71 12.65 4.23
C LEU A 163 3.76 13.80 3.25
N GLY A 164 4.94 14.06 2.69
CA GLY A 164 5.11 14.98 1.57
C GLY A 164 5.80 14.30 0.41
N PHE A 165 5.39 14.67 -0.81
CA PHE A 165 5.94 14.14 -2.05
C PHE A 165 6.34 15.29 -2.98
N GLU A 166 7.41 15.10 -3.73
CA GLU A 166 7.82 15.99 -4.83
C GLU A 166 8.20 15.13 -6.04
N THR A 167 7.53 15.39 -7.17
CA THR A 167 7.94 14.86 -8.48
C THR A 167 8.61 15.98 -9.24
N ARG A 168 9.80 15.72 -9.79
CA ARG A 168 10.62 16.71 -10.44
C ARG A 168 11.23 16.18 -11.73
N HIS A 169 11.31 17.06 -12.72
CA HIS A 169 12.19 16.96 -13.85
C HIS A 169 12.93 18.29 -14.01
N ASP A 170 14.19 18.34 -13.56
CA ASP A 170 15.02 19.55 -13.53
C ASP A 170 14.30 20.75 -12.89
N ASN A 171 13.90 21.72 -13.71
CA ASN A 171 13.31 22.98 -13.27
C ASN A 171 11.79 22.90 -13.05
N VAL A 172 11.14 21.83 -13.49
CA VAL A 172 9.70 21.61 -13.30
C VAL A 172 9.52 20.68 -12.11
N ALA A 173 8.73 21.11 -11.13
CA ALA A 173 8.42 20.29 -9.97
C ALA A 173 6.99 20.51 -9.48
N LYS A 174 6.36 19.44 -9.04
CA LYS A 174 5.04 19.45 -8.41
C LYS A 174 5.12 18.76 -7.06
N ARG A 175 4.38 19.30 -6.10
CA ARG A 175 4.40 18.84 -4.71
C ARG A 175 3.03 18.38 -4.27
N MET A 176 3.01 17.39 -3.39
CA MET A 176 1.81 16.88 -2.75
C MET A 176 2.01 16.75 -1.24
N ALA A 177 0.98 17.10 -0.49
CA ALA A 177 0.92 16.98 0.96
C ALA A 177 -0.22 16.02 1.33
N VAL A 178 0.09 14.99 2.12
CA VAL A 178 -0.89 14.01 2.61
C VAL A 178 -1.06 14.17 4.11
N PHE A 179 -2.30 14.42 4.54
CA PHE A 179 -2.68 14.56 5.95
C PHE A 179 -3.45 13.35 6.42
N ILE A 180 -3.16 12.87 7.64
CA ILE A 180 -3.98 11.87 8.32
C ILE A 180 -4.81 12.54 9.41
N ASP A 181 -6.12 12.50 9.25
CA ASP A 181 -7.09 12.99 10.23
C ASP A 181 -7.31 11.96 11.34
N THR A 182 -6.81 12.29 12.52
CA THR A 182 -6.96 11.47 13.73
C THR A 182 -8.25 11.74 14.50
N HIS A 183 -8.86 12.93 14.32
CA HIS A 183 -9.87 13.44 15.25
C HIS A 183 -11.32 13.45 14.78
N ARG A 184 -11.62 13.02 13.54
CA ARG A 184 -12.94 12.59 13.01
C ARG A 184 -12.91 12.68 11.48
N PRO A 185 -13.16 11.58 10.76
CA PRO A 185 -13.26 11.63 9.30
C PRO A 185 -14.34 12.62 8.86
N GLY A 186 -13.98 13.59 8.02
CA GLY A 186 -14.93 14.50 7.36
C GLY A 186 -15.35 15.75 8.16
N GLU A 187 -14.90 15.93 9.41
CA GLU A 187 -15.16 17.17 10.13
C GLU A 187 -14.20 18.27 9.63
N ARG A 188 -14.72 19.18 8.81
CA ARG A 188 -13.96 20.29 8.22
C ARG A 188 -13.67 21.36 9.28
N LEU A 189 -12.66 21.12 10.12
CA LEU A 189 -12.18 22.12 11.05
C LEU A 189 -11.69 23.37 10.29
N PRO A 190 -12.09 24.59 10.70
CA PRO A 190 -11.73 25.82 9.97
C PRO A 190 -10.22 26.04 9.80
N GLU A 191 -9.42 25.60 10.76
CA GLU A 191 -7.95 25.67 10.69
C GLU A 191 -7.37 24.71 9.66
N LYS A 192 -7.91 23.50 9.58
CA LYS A 192 -7.52 22.51 8.58
C LYS A 192 -7.84 23.02 7.18
N LEU A 193 -9.06 23.51 6.95
CA LEU A 193 -9.45 24.09 5.67
C LEU A 193 -8.56 25.26 5.25
N ARG A 194 -8.19 26.14 6.20
CA ARG A 194 -7.28 27.26 5.92
C ARG A 194 -5.90 26.75 5.46
N THR A 195 -5.40 25.71 6.12
CA THR A 195 -4.11 25.09 5.79
C THR A 195 -4.14 24.44 4.40
N GLU A 196 -5.16 23.62 4.12
CA GLU A 196 -5.34 22.97 2.81
C GLU A 196 -5.48 24.02 1.70
N THR A 197 -6.31 25.06 1.92
CA THR A 197 -6.51 26.15 0.95
C THR A 197 -5.22 26.92 0.68
N ALA A 198 -4.42 27.19 1.71
CA ALA A 198 -3.15 27.89 1.57
C ALA A 198 -2.12 27.08 0.76
N LEU A 199 -2.07 25.75 0.96
CA LEU A 199 -1.20 24.85 0.18
C LEU A 199 -1.64 24.77 -1.28
N VAL A 200 -2.94 24.61 -1.53
CA VAL A 200 -3.50 24.58 -2.89
C VAL A 200 -3.22 25.91 -3.62
N ALA A 201 -3.35 27.04 -2.94
CA ALA A 201 -3.03 28.35 -3.52
C ALA A 201 -1.56 28.50 -3.93
N ARG A 202 -0.66 27.67 -3.38
CA ARG A 202 0.77 27.61 -3.73
C ARG A 202 1.10 26.48 -4.72
N GLY A 203 0.09 25.83 -5.29
CA GLY A 203 0.24 24.75 -6.25
C GLY A 203 0.62 23.40 -5.63
N VAL A 204 0.43 23.22 -4.32
CA VAL A 204 0.63 21.93 -3.64
C VAL A 204 -0.69 21.16 -3.69
N ARG A 205 -0.67 19.93 -4.23
CA ARG A 205 -1.83 19.03 -4.18
C ARG A 205 -2.03 18.53 -2.74
N VAL A 206 -3.27 18.42 -2.29
CA VAL A 206 -3.57 18.00 -0.92
C VAL A 206 -4.46 16.76 -0.94
N ILE A 207 -4.03 15.73 -0.22
CA ILE A 207 -4.84 14.54 0.08
C ILE A 207 -5.07 14.50 1.59
N SER A 208 -6.32 14.28 1.98
CA SER A 208 -6.70 14.11 3.38
C SER A 208 -7.30 12.72 3.56
N LEU A 209 -6.66 11.91 4.40
CA LEU A 209 -7.04 10.53 4.71
C LEU A 209 -7.53 10.43 6.14
N SER A 210 -8.48 9.55 6.39
CA SER A 210 -8.92 9.18 7.74
C SER A 210 -7.92 8.22 8.37
N ALA A 211 -7.54 8.43 9.63
CA ALA A 211 -6.72 7.46 10.36
C ALA A 211 -7.38 6.07 10.42
N ASN A 212 -8.72 6.03 10.53
CA ASN A 212 -9.46 4.78 10.56
C ASN A 212 -9.42 4.07 9.20
N ASP A 213 -9.53 4.82 8.11
CA ASP A 213 -9.54 4.23 6.76
C ASP A 213 -8.15 3.70 6.41
N VAL A 214 -7.09 4.42 6.81
CA VAL A 214 -5.71 3.94 6.66
C VAL A 214 -5.49 2.65 7.44
N LEU A 215 -5.97 2.56 8.68
CA LEU A 215 -5.82 1.35 9.49
C LEU A 215 -6.62 0.17 8.93
N VAL A 216 -7.85 0.39 8.46
CA VAL A 216 -8.71 -0.69 7.94
C VAL A 216 -8.29 -1.12 6.54
N ASP A 217 -7.88 -0.17 5.70
CA ASP A 217 -7.55 -0.38 4.29
C ASP A 217 -6.44 0.58 3.80
N GLY A 218 -5.23 0.31 4.27
CA GLY A 218 -4.03 1.06 3.89
C GLY A 218 -3.69 0.94 2.40
N GLU A 219 -4.08 -0.14 1.73
CA GLU A 219 -3.80 -0.34 0.30
C GLU A 219 -4.65 0.62 -0.56
N SER A 220 -5.95 0.76 -0.29
CA SER A 220 -6.77 1.77 -0.97
C SER A 220 -6.25 3.20 -0.76
N SER A 221 -5.70 3.47 0.43
CA SER A 221 -5.05 4.76 0.73
C SER A 221 -3.80 4.97 -0.13
N LYS A 222 -2.96 3.94 -0.27
CA LYS A 222 -1.78 3.94 -1.15
C LYS A 222 -2.17 4.11 -2.61
N GLU A 223 -3.16 3.36 -3.13
CA GLU A 223 -3.62 3.48 -4.52
C GLU A 223 -4.09 4.91 -4.86
N THR A 224 -4.74 5.56 -3.90
CA THR A 224 -5.16 6.96 -4.03
C THR A 224 -3.94 7.89 -4.21
N ILE A 225 -2.89 7.68 -3.41
CA ILE A 225 -1.63 8.42 -3.51
C ILE A 225 -0.93 8.13 -4.85
N GLU A 226 -0.82 6.86 -5.26
CA GLU A 226 -0.22 6.44 -6.54
C GLU A 226 -0.91 7.10 -7.73
N THR A 227 -2.24 7.12 -7.71
CA THR A 227 -3.02 7.74 -8.79
C THR A 227 -2.66 9.22 -8.94
N VAL A 228 -2.60 9.95 -7.83
CA VAL A 228 -2.29 11.39 -7.86
C VAL A 228 -0.82 11.64 -8.21
N LEU A 229 0.10 10.78 -7.77
CA LEU A 229 1.51 10.83 -8.16
C LEU A 229 1.69 10.60 -9.67
N SER A 230 0.98 9.63 -10.23
CA SER A 230 1.03 9.35 -11.67
C SER A 230 0.55 10.53 -12.50
N GLU A 231 -0.58 11.14 -12.12
CA GLU A 231 -1.04 12.39 -12.75
C GLU A 231 -0.01 13.53 -12.61
N MET A 232 0.62 13.68 -11.43
CA MET A 232 1.65 14.69 -11.21
C MET A 232 2.88 14.46 -12.08
N ALA A 233 3.33 13.20 -12.20
CA ALA A 233 4.48 12.84 -13.01
C ALA A 233 4.25 13.20 -14.48
N GLU A 234 3.12 12.81 -15.04
CA GLU A 234 2.79 13.16 -16.41
C GLU A 234 2.69 14.67 -16.66
N GLU A 235 2.14 15.43 -15.71
CA GLU A 235 2.13 16.89 -15.80
C GLU A 235 3.54 17.48 -15.79
N VAL A 236 4.41 17.00 -14.90
CA VAL A 236 5.82 17.42 -14.84
C VAL A 236 6.52 17.13 -16.17
N LEU A 237 6.29 15.95 -16.75
CA LEU A 237 6.90 15.56 -18.03
C LEU A 237 6.36 16.35 -19.21
N CYS A 238 5.05 16.61 -19.23
CA CYS A 238 4.43 17.42 -20.26
C CYS A 238 4.95 18.85 -20.21
N GLU A 239 5.02 19.45 -19.01
CA GLU A 239 5.57 20.79 -18.80
C GLU A 239 7.08 20.88 -19.07
N ALA A 240 7.82 19.80 -18.81
CA ALA A 240 9.24 19.68 -19.16
C ALA A 240 9.49 19.33 -20.64
N GLY A 241 8.44 19.19 -21.46
CA GLY A 241 8.53 18.88 -22.88
C GLY A 241 9.01 17.47 -23.21
N GLN A 242 8.97 16.54 -22.25
CA GLN A 242 9.34 15.13 -22.45
C GLN A 242 8.23 14.32 -23.12
N ILE A 243 6.97 14.71 -22.90
CA ILE A 243 5.80 14.12 -23.56
C ILE A 243 4.89 15.22 -24.12
N SER A 244 4.05 14.86 -25.10
CA SER A 244 3.20 15.82 -25.80
C SER A 244 1.91 16.18 -25.05
N HIS A 245 1.38 15.25 -24.26
CA HIS A 245 0.13 15.42 -23.51
C HIS A 245 0.22 14.63 -22.20
N ALA A 246 -0.15 15.24 -21.09
CA ALA A 246 -0.44 14.52 -19.86
C ALA A 246 -1.79 13.79 -20.00
N TRP A 247 -1.87 12.54 -19.56
CA TRP A 247 -3.15 11.87 -19.41
C TRP A 247 -3.96 12.57 -18.33
N LYS A 248 -5.23 12.79 -18.64
CA LYS A 248 -6.19 13.35 -17.70
C LYS A 248 -7.20 12.27 -17.44
N ARG A 249 -7.39 11.95 -16.16
CA ARG A 249 -8.44 11.04 -15.74
C ARG A 249 -9.78 11.54 -16.30
N PRO A 250 -10.57 10.70 -17.00
CA PRO A 250 -11.89 11.09 -17.44
C PRO A 250 -12.74 11.47 -16.22
N ASP A 251 -13.47 12.58 -16.29
CA ASP A 251 -14.41 12.98 -15.23
C ASP A 251 -15.32 11.78 -14.90
N ARG A 252 -15.34 11.35 -13.63
CA ARG A 252 -16.34 10.39 -13.14
C ARG A 252 -17.70 11.08 -13.24
N ARG A 253 -18.49 10.69 -14.25
CA ARG A 253 -19.91 11.08 -14.37
C ARG A 253 -20.74 10.46 -13.26
#